data_AF-A0A396ILF5-F1
#
_entry.id   AF-A0A396ILF5-F1
#
_cell.length_a   1.000
_cell.length_b   1.000
_cell.length_c   1.000
_cell.angle_alpha   90.00
_cell.angle_beta   90.00
_cell.angle_gamma   90.00
#
_symmetry.space_group_name_H-M   'P 1'
#
loop_
_entity.id
_entity.type
_entity.pdbx_description
1 polymer ?
#
loop_
_entity_poly.entity_id
_entity_poly.type
_entity_poly.pdbx_seq_one_letter_code
_entity_poly.pdbx_strand_id
1 'polypeptide(L)'
;MAKSASSLLQKLKSFIKAPWEITGPVSHPEFKSALPGALDYRPYCPATTKEKAIIPTSDPETVYDIKYYTRDQRRNRPPIVRTIYKKADIEKLKKEATYNVEDFPPIYPNIIVEEDMNARGGGLCYHGITLITQSNFCLCQWEGLKSLSTDL
;
A
#
# COMPACT_ATOMS: atom_id res chain seq x y z
N MET A 1 -35.77 -49.11 2.65
CA MET A 1 -35.81 -48.08 3.72
C MET A 1 -34.47 -48.08 4.47
N ALA A 2 -33.44 -47.40 3.95
CA ALA A 2 -32.10 -47.35 4.57
C ALA A 2 -31.48 -45.93 4.57
N LYS A 3 -32.12 -44.97 3.88
CA LYS A 3 -31.61 -43.61 3.72
C LYS A 3 -31.85 -42.70 4.94
N SER A 4 -32.85 -43.01 5.78
CA SER A 4 -33.23 -42.20 6.95
C SER A 4 -32.29 -42.36 8.16
N ALA A 5 -31.66 -43.54 8.33
CA ALA A 5 -30.73 -43.78 9.43
C ALA A 5 -29.34 -43.17 9.16
N SER A 6 -28.91 -43.16 7.88
CA SER A 6 -27.66 -42.52 7.45
C SER A 6 -27.65 -41.01 7.70
N SER A 7 -28.78 -40.32 7.45
CA SER A 7 -28.90 -38.88 7.70
C SER A 7 -28.90 -38.50 9.19
N LEU A 8 -29.35 -39.38 10.09
CA LEU A 8 -29.31 -39.15 11.54
C LEU A 8 -27.90 -39.34 12.11
N LEU A 9 -27.15 -40.34 11.64
CA LEU A 9 -25.75 -40.55 12.03
C LEU A 9 -24.82 -39.45 11.50
N GLN A 10 -25.08 -38.91 10.31
CA GLN A 10 -24.37 -37.72 9.80
C GLN A 10 -24.61 -36.48 10.68
N LYS A 11 -25.85 -36.27 11.15
CA LYS A 11 -26.18 -35.18 12.09
C LYS A 11 -25.51 -35.34 13.46
N LEU A 12 -25.36 -36.57 13.96
CA LEU A 12 -24.63 -36.84 15.22
C LEU A 12 -23.12 -36.62 15.06
N LYS A 13 -22.55 -36.99 13.92
CA LYS A 13 -21.13 -36.74 13.62
C LYS A 13 -20.81 -35.24 13.56
N SER A 14 -21.74 -34.39 13.15
CA SER A 14 -21.55 -32.92 13.18
C SER A 14 -21.58 -32.29 14.58
N PHE A 15 -22.08 -32.99 15.61
CA PHE A 15 -22.00 -32.51 17.00
C PHE A 15 -20.63 -32.81 17.64
N ILE A 16 -19.87 -33.75 17.09
CA ILE A 16 -18.51 -34.08 17.53
C ILE A 16 -17.54 -33.24 16.71
N LYS A 17 -17.16 -32.08 17.25
CA LYS A 17 -16.10 -31.25 16.68
C LYS A 17 -14.80 -32.04 16.61
N ALA A 18 -14.01 -31.79 15.57
CA ALA A 18 -12.67 -32.34 15.56
C ALA A 18 -11.86 -31.75 16.73
N PRO A 19 -10.93 -32.51 17.33
CA PRO A 19 -10.24 -32.05 18.54
C PRO A 19 -9.44 -30.74 18.34
N TRP A 20 -9.01 -30.45 17.12
CA TRP A 20 -8.33 -29.21 16.72
C TRP A 20 -9.26 -28.03 16.39
N GLU A 21 -10.58 -28.23 16.45
CA GLU A 21 -11.61 -27.17 16.25
C GLU A 21 -12.12 -26.61 17.59
N ILE A 22 -11.61 -27.10 18.72
CA ILE A 22 -12.03 -26.68 20.06
C ILE A 22 -11.27 -25.41 20.47
N THR A 23 -9.97 -25.33 20.18
CA THR A 23 -9.11 -24.20 20.51
C THR A 23 -8.12 -23.90 19.37
N GLY A 24 -7.74 -22.63 19.23
CA GLY A 24 -6.78 -22.19 18.21
C GLY A 24 -7.43 -21.42 17.04
N PRO A 25 -6.68 -21.10 15.98
CA PRO A 25 -7.18 -20.26 14.89
C PRO A 25 -8.38 -20.90 14.15
N VAL A 26 -8.44 -22.23 14.08
CA VAL A 26 -9.49 -22.98 13.38
C VAL A 26 -10.84 -22.96 14.14
N SER A 27 -10.83 -22.59 15.43
CA SER A 27 -12.05 -22.48 16.24
C SER A 27 -12.69 -21.08 16.17
N HIS A 28 -12.04 -20.11 15.51
CA HIS A 28 -12.54 -18.74 15.38
C HIS A 28 -13.60 -18.63 14.27
N PRO A 29 -14.73 -17.92 14.48
CA PRO A 29 -15.79 -17.80 13.47
C PRO A 29 -15.36 -17.09 12.18
N GLU A 30 -14.27 -16.31 12.22
CA GLU A 30 -13.74 -15.58 11.07
C GLU A 30 -12.72 -16.40 10.26
N PHE A 31 -12.30 -17.57 10.77
CA PHE A 31 -11.33 -18.41 10.09
C PHE A 31 -11.91 -19.00 8.80
N LYS A 32 -11.19 -18.79 7.70
CA LYS A 32 -11.49 -19.39 6.39
C LYS A 32 -10.31 -20.24 5.94
N SER A 33 -10.60 -21.38 5.33
CA SER A 33 -9.56 -22.23 4.75
C SER A 33 -8.87 -21.53 3.57
N ALA A 34 -7.55 -21.70 3.45
CA ALA A 34 -6.74 -21.02 2.45
C ALA A 34 -6.90 -21.55 1.02
N LEU A 35 -7.55 -22.71 0.84
CA LEU A 35 -7.72 -23.37 -0.45
C LEU A 35 -9.11 -23.05 -1.01
N PRO A 36 -9.25 -22.01 -1.86
CA PRO A 36 -10.48 -21.82 -2.61
C PRO A 36 -10.71 -23.02 -3.55
N GLY A 37 -11.98 -23.30 -3.85
CA GLY A 37 -12.30 -24.25 -4.91
C GLY A 37 -11.68 -23.80 -6.24
N ALA A 38 -11.21 -24.75 -7.05
CA ALA A 38 -10.58 -24.44 -8.33
C ALA A 38 -11.49 -23.61 -9.26
N LEU A 39 -12.81 -23.80 -9.15
CA LEU A 39 -13.81 -23.04 -9.90
C LEU A 39 -13.96 -21.59 -9.41
N ASP A 40 -13.73 -21.35 -8.12
CA ASP A 40 -13.99 -20.05 -7.46
C ASP A 40 -12.79 -19.10 -7.60
N TYR A 41 -11.57 -19.62 -7.55
CA TYR A 41 -10.35 -18.79 -7.58
C TYR A 41 -10.08 -18.19 -8.96
N ARG A 42 -10.26 -18.99 -10.02
CA ARG A 42 -9.86 -18.61 -11.38
C ARG A 42 -10.81 -19.22 -12.43
N PRO A 43 -12.03 -18.69 -12.55
CA PRO A 43 -12.99 -19.18 -13.53
C PRO A 43 -12.55 -18.94 -14.98
N TYR A 44 -11.68 -17.96 -15.23
CA TYR A 44 -11.14 -17.64 -16.56
C TYR A 44 -9.60 -17.69 -16.57
N CYS A 45 -9.05 -18.28 -17.63
CA CYS A 45 -7.62 -18.22 -17.91
C CYS A 45 -7.17 -16.75 -18.10
N PRO A 46 -5.92 -16.40 -17.73
CA PRO A 46 -5.44 -15.02 -17.81
C PRO A 46 -5.36 -14.53 -19.26
N ALA A 47 -5.11 -15.45 -20.19
CA ALA A 47 -5.05 -15.18 -21.62
C ALA A 47 -6.44 -15.13 -22.28
N THR A 48 -7.49 -15.55 -21.57
CA THR A 48 -8.86 -15.66 -22.11
C THR A 48 -9.81 -14.85 -21.25
N THR A 49 -9.59 -13.53 -21.21
CA THR A 49 -10.50 -12.60 -20.55
C THR A 49 -11.75 -12.38 -21.40
N LYS A 50 -12.92 -12.26 -20.76
CA LYS A 50 -14.18 -11.91 -21.46
C LYS A 50 -14.19 -10.47 -21.96
N GLU A 51 -13.47 -9.60 -21.25
CA GLU A 51 -13.44 -8.18 -21.52
C GLU A 51 -12.17 -7.79 -22.27
N LYS A 52 -12.31 -6.80 -23.14
CA LYS A 52 -11.19 -6.15 -23.81
C LYS A 52 -10.73 -4.98 -22.95
N ALA A 53 -9.55 -5.10 -22.35
CA ALA A 53 -8.93 -4.02 -21.60
C ALA A 53 -8.54 -2.87 -22.55
N ILE A 54 -8.96 -1.65 -22.24
CA ILE A 54 -8.49 -0.41 -22.88
C ILE A 54 -7.62 0.30 -21.84
N ILE A 55 -6.30 0.21 -22.01
CA ILE A 55 -5.34 0.81 -21.09
C ILE A 55 -5.04 2.24 -21.58
N PRO A 56 -5.38 3.29 -20.81
CA PRO A 56 -5.07 4.65 -21.20
C PRO A 56 -3.55 4.87 -21.15
N THR A 57 -2.99 5.43 -22.22
CA THR A 57 -1.55 5.69 -22.35
C THR A 57 -1.19 7.15 -22.12
N SER A 58 -2.13 8.07 -22.31
CA SER A 58 -1.90 9.51 -22.23
C SER A 58 -3.16 10.21 -21.75
N ASP A 59 -2.98 11.33 -21.05
CA ASP A 59 -4.10 12.16 -20.60
C ASP A 59 -4.76 12.84 -21.81
N PRO A 60 -6.10 12.99 -21.81
CA PRO A 60 -6.86 13.47 -22.97
C PRO A 60 -6.44 14.87 -23.42
N GLU A 61 -5.99 15.71 -22.48
CA GLU A 61 -5.50 17.07 -22.75
C GLU A 61 -4.24 17.07 -23.65
N THR A 62 -3.41 16.04 -23.52
CA THR A 62 -2.11 15.94 -24.21
C THR A 62 -2.16 15.16 -25.53
N VAL A 63 -3.33 14.57 -25.85
CA VAL A 63 -3.52 13.83 -27.11
C VAL A 63 -3.54 14.78 -28.30
N TYR A 64 -4.23 15.91 -28.17
CA TYR A 64 -4.36 16.91 -29.23
C TYR A 64 -3.40 18.09 -29.07
N ASP A 65 -3.14 18.57 -27.84
CA ASP A 65 -2.09 19.59 -27.59
C ASP A 65 -0.74 18.92 -27.32
N ILE A 66 -0.04 18.58 -28.41
CA ILE A 66 1.19 17.78 -28.38
C ILE A 66 2.47 18.58 -28.08
N LYS A 67 2.36 19.82 -27.58
CA LYS A 67 3.53 20.66 -27.28
C LYS A 67 4.41 19.98 -26.23
N TYR A 68 5.60 19.58 -26.66
CA TYR A 68 6.49 18.81 -25.80
C TYR A 68 7.27 19.66 -24.79
N TYR A 69 7.69 20.88 -25.17
CA TYR A 69 8.56 21.71 -24.34
C TYR A 69 7.91 22.19 -23.02
N THR A 70 6.59 22.35 -22.99
CA THR A 70 5.83 22.67 -21.77
C THR A 70 5.74 21.47 -20.82
N ARG A 71 5.68 20.24 -21.37
CA ARG A 71 5.59 18.99 -20.62
C ARG A 71 6.95 18.44 -20.18
N ASP A 72 8.05 18.89 -20.79
CA ASP A 72 9.40 18.34 -20.54
C ASP A 72 9.93 18.73 -19.15
N GLN A 73 9.60 17.92 -18.15
CA GLN A 73 10.10 18.07 -16.78
C GLN A 73 11.60 17.77 -16.65
N ARG A 74 12.17 16.97 -17.56
CA ARG A 74 13.56 16.52 -17.45
C ARG A 74 14.54 17.65 -17.74
N ARG A 75 14.24 18.47 -18.75
CA ARG A 75 15.08 19.60 -19.16
C ARG A 75 14.67 20.91 -18.50
N ASN A 76 13.40 21.06 -18.12
CA ASN A 76 12.89 22.26 -17.44
C ASN A 76 13.24 22.26 -15.95
N ARG A 77 14.53 22.08 -15.65
CA ARG A 77 15.10 22.25 -14.32
C ARG A 77 15.92 23.52 -14.30
N PRO A 78 15.95 24.28 -13.19
CA PRO A 78 16.79 25.45 -13.09
C PRO A 78 18.26 25.07 -13.34
N PRO A 79 19.04 25.93 -14.02
CA PRO A 79 20.45 25.68 -14.25
C PRO A 79 21.22 25.65 -12.92
N ILE A 80 22.30 24.87 -12.88
CA ILE A 80 23.15 24.78 -11.68
C ILE A 80 23.92 26.09 -11.52
N VAL A 81 23.62 26.84 -10.45
CA VAL A 81 24.37 28.04 -10.08
C VAL A 81 25.46 27.65 -9.08
N ARG A 82 26.72 27.95 -9.41
CA ARG A 82 27.88 27.70 -8.54
C ARG A 82 28.48 29.02 -8.10
N THR A 83 28.48 29.28 -6.80
CA THR A 83 29.09 30.46 -6.18
C THR A 83 30.30 30.05 -5.37
N ILE A 84 31.42 30.78 -5.53
CA ILE A 84 32.64 30.52 -4.77
C ILE A 84 32.69 31.48 -3.58
N TYR A 85 32.64 30.93 -2.36
CA TYR A 85 32.77 31.70 -1.13
C TYR A 85 34.24 31.86 -0.75
N LYS A 86 34.68 33.09 -0.46
CA LYS A 86 36.00 33.35 0.14
C LYS A 86 35.87 33.45 1.65
N LYS A 87 37.02 33.42 2.34
CA LYS A 87 37.09 33.57 3.81
C LYS A 87 36.35 34.82 4.31
N ALA A 88 36.51 35.96 3.61
CA ALA A 88 35.85 37.21 3.99
C ALA A 88 34.32 37.12 3.94
N ASP A 89 33.75 36.38 2.99
CA ASP A 89 32.30 36.22 2.86
C ASP A 89 31.75 35.32 3.97
N ILE A 90 32.49 34.27 4.32
CA ILE A 90 32.15 33.37 5.44
C ILE A 90 32.19 34.12 6.77
N GLU A 91 33.19 34.99 7.00
CA GLU A 91 33.29 35.80 8.22
C GLU A 91 32.14 36.80 8.36
N LYS A 92 31.64 37.34 7.25
CA LYS A 92 30.43 38.19 7.25
C LYS A 92 29.19 37.38 7.61
N LEU A 93 28.96 36.24 6.94
CA LEU A 93 27.83 35.35 7.22
C LEU A 93 27.80 34.87 8.68
N LYS A 94 28.98 34.60 9.28
CA LYS A 94 29.09 34.24 10.70
C LYS A 94 28.72 35.37 11.66
N LYS A 95 29.02 36.63 11.29
CA LYS A 95 28.65 37.80 12.09
C LYS A 95 27.17 38.11 11.99
N GLU A 96 26.56 37.80 10.85
CA GLU A 96 25.12 38.00 10.59
C GLU A 96 24.25 36.86 11.13
N ALA A 97 24.80 35.65 11.29
CA ALA A 97 24.05 34.49 11.76
C ALA A 97 23.65 34.63 13.25
N THR A 98 22.34 34.70 13.48
CA THR A 98 21.69 34.59 14.80
C THR A 98 20.77 33.39 14.81
N TYR A 99 20.78 32.59 15.88
CA TYR A 99 19.99 31.36 15.95
C TYR A 99 18.84 31.51 16.96
N ASN A 100 17.62 31.28 16.50
CA ASN A 100 16.43 31.11 17.31
C ASN A 100 16.07 29.63 17.42
N VAL A 101 15.15 29.30 18.33
CA VAL A 101 14.72 27.90 18.56
C VAL A 101 14.05 27.29 17.30
N GLU A 102 13.43 28.12 16.46
CA GLU A 102 12.75 27.69 15.22
C GLU A 102 13.71 27.37 14.06
N ASP A 103 14.97 27.85 14.12
CA ASP A 103 15.97 27.63 13.06
C ASP A 103 16.59 26.22 13.12
N PHE A 104 16.34 25.49 14.21
CA PHE A 104 16.83 24.12 14.35
C PHE A 104 15.96 23.17 13.52
N PRO A 105 16.59 22.19 12.82
CA PRO A 105 15.85 21.23 12.04
C PRO A 105 14.86 20.49 12.94
N PRO A 106 13.61 20.28 12.50
CA PRO A 106 12.62 19.60 13.31
C PRO A 106 13.09 18.18 13.60
N ILE A 107 12.94 17.77 14.86
CA ILE A 107 13.13 16.38 15.25
C ILE A 107 12.01 15.57 14.59
N TYR A 108 12.30 14.34 14.19
CA TYR A 108 11.28 13.34 13.89
C TYR A 108 10.96 12.60 15.19
N PRO A 109 9.97 13.04 16.01
CA PRO A 109 9.66 12.36 17.25
C PRO A 109 9.03 11.00 16.93
N ASN A 110 9.68 9.93 17.37
CA ASN A 110 9.04 8.63 17.44
C ASN A 110 8.08 8.67 18.64
N ILE A 111 6.78 8.54 18.36
CA ILE A 111 5.76 8.46 19.41
C ILE A 111 5.94 7.12 20.13
N ILE A 112 5.80 7.10 21.46
CA ILE A 112 5.66 5.84 22.20
C ILE A 112 4.31 5.26 21.80
N VAL A 113 4.33 4.24 20.94
CA VAL A 113 3.12 3.58 20.46
C VAL A 113 2.77 2.48 21.45
N GLU A 114 1.56 2.53 22.00
CA GLU A 114 0.97 1.37 22.66
C GLU A 114 0.42 0.43 21.58
N GLU A 115 0.91 -0.80 21.55
CA GLU A 115 0.47 -1.81 20.60
C GLU A 115 -0.89 -2.36 21.02
N ASP A 116 -1.94 -2.09 20.23
CA ASP A 116 -3.24 -2.73 20.35
C ASP A 116 -3.53 -3.57 19.10
N MET A 117 -3.88 -4.83 19.31
CA MET A 117 -4.08 -5.82 18.24
C MET A 117 -5.24 -5.47 17.30
N ASN A 118 -6.31 -4.80 17.78
CA ASN A 118 -7.54 -4.58 17.01
C ASN A 118 -8.04 -3.12 16.99
N ALA A 119 -7.25 -2.14 17.46
CA ALA A 119 -7.69 -0.73 17.65
C ALA A 119 -8.23 -0.04 16.39
N ARG A 120 -7.68 -0.33 15.21
CA ARG A 120 -8.05 0.35 13.95
C ARG A 120 -9.05 -0.49 13.16
N GLY A 121 -10.26 0.02 12.99
CA GLY A 121 -11.31 -0.65 12.21
C GLY A 121 -11.77 -2.00 12.78
N GLY A 122 -11.50 -2.27 14.06
CA GLY A 122 -11.79 -3.57 14.68
C GLY A 122 -10.91 -4.72 14.16
N GLY A 123 -9.72 -4.42 13.61
CA GLY A 123 -8.83 -5.41 12.98
C GLY A 123 -9.10 -5.67 11.50
N LEU A 124 -10.14 -5.05 10.91
CA LEU A 124 -10.49 -5.16 9.49
C LEU A 124 -10.43 -3.80 8.79
N CYS A 125 -9.46 -3.65 7.88
CA CYS A 125 -9.37 -2.47 7.02
C CYS A 125 -10.33 -2.61 5.84
N TYR A 126 -11.46 -1.91 5.85
CA TYR A 126 -12.33 -1.77 4.68
C TYR A 126 -11.67 -0.83 3.66
N HIS A 127 -11.18 -1.36 2.52
CA HIS A 127 -10.83 -0.55 1.36
C HIS A 127 -12.11 -0.04 0.67
N GLY A 128 -12.71 1.00 1.25
CA GLY A 128 -13.77 1.79 0.62
C GLY A 128 -13.17 2.95 -0.15
N ILE A 129 -13.50 3.04 -1.45
CA ILE A 129 -13.28 4.23 -2.28
C ILE A 129 -14.16 5.34 -1.71
N THR A 130 -13.63 6.16 -0.81
CA THR A 130 -14.28 7.40 -0.37
C THR A 130 -13.55 8.59 -0.99
N LEU A 131 -14.21 9.23 -1.94
CA LEU A 131 -13.85 10.58 -2.39
C LEU A 131 -14.07 11.54 -1.21
N ILE A 132 -13.01 11.79 -0.44
CA ILE A 132 -12.97 12.89 0.52
C ILE A 132 -11.82 13.80 0.11
N THR A 133 -12.19 14.91 -0.49
CA THR A 133 -11.39 16.12 -0.61
C THR A 133 -10.90 16.57 0.77
N GLN A 134 -9.68 17.13 0.78
CA GLN A 134 -8.97 17.82 1.87
C GLN A 134 -7.93 17.00 2.64
N SER A 135 -6.68 17.28 2.25
CA SER A 135 -5.56 17.61 3.13
C SER A 135 -5.36 16.73 4.36
N ASN A 136 -4.58 15.65 4.21
CA ASN A 136 -3.26 15.60 4.84
C ASN A 136 -2.50 14.37 4.36
N PHE A 137 -1.24 14.64 4.03
CA PHE A 137 -0.22 13.76 3.50
C PHE A 137 -0.13 12.43 4.29
N CYS A 138 -0.47 11.31 3.65
CA CYS A 138 -0.03 9.99 4.08
C CYS A 138 1.04 9.52 3.08
N LEU A 139 2.31 9.70 3.46
CA LEU A 139 3.45 9.15 2.73
C LEU A 139 3.49 7.63 2.94
N CYS A 140 2.81 6.88 2.08
CA CYS A 140 3.15 5.47 1.86
C CYS A 140 4.26 5.42 0.81
N GLN A 141 5.49 5.32 1.33
CA GLN A 141 6.71 5.07 0.60
C GLN A 141 6.58 3.76 -0.20
N TRP A 142 6.70 3.88 -1.52
CA TRP A 142 6.69 2.77 -2.47
C TRP A 142 8.09 2.17 -2.49
N GLU A 143 8.38 1.21 -1.61
CA GLU A 143 9.62 0.43 -1.72
C GLU A 143 9.47 -0.61 -2.83
N GLY A 144 9.88 -0.19 -4.03
CA GLY A 144 10.05 -1.07 -5.17
C GLY A 144 11.13 -2.12 -4.89
N LEU A 145 10.71 -3.37 -4.79
CA LEU A 145 11.55 -4.55 -4.95
C LEU A 145 12.20 -4.52 -6.35
N LYS A 146 13.40 -3.93 -6.44
CA LYS A 146 14.34 -4.23 -7.52
C LYS A 146 14.93 -5.60 -7.23
N SER A 147 14.36 -6.63 -7.87
CA SER A 147 15.04 -7.92 -8.00
C SER A 147 16.35 -7.72 -8.76
N LEU A 148 17.46 -7.97 -8.08
CA LEU A 148 18.78 -8.20 -8.67
C LEU A 148 18.69 -9.39 -9.64
N SER A 149 18.73 -9.14 -10.94
CA SER A 149 19.15 -10.14 -11.92
C SER A 149 20.68 -10.18 -11.89
N THR A 150 21.24 -11.21 -11.27
CA THR A 150 22.64 -11.59 -11.47
C THR A 150 22.78 -12.22 -12.85
N ASP A 151 23.64 -11.63 -13.65
CA ASP A 151 24.15 -12.17 -14.91
C ASP A 151 24.80 -13.54 -14.70
N LEU A 152 24.36 -14.53 -15.49
CA LEU A 152 25.12 -15.66 -16.01
C LEU A 152 24.50 -16.09 -17.35
#